data_AF-M5FGI2-F1
#
_entry.id   AF-M5FGI2-F1
#
_cell.length_a   1.000
_cell.length_b   1.000
_cell.length_c   1.000
_cell.angle_alpha   90.00
_cell.angle_beta   90.00
_cell.angle_gamma   90.00
#
_symmetry.space_group_name_H-M   'P 1'
#
loop_
_entity.id
_entity.type
_entity.pdbx_description
1 polymer ?
#
loop_
_entity_poly.entity_id
_entity_poly.type
_entity_poly.pdbx_seq_one_letter_code
_entity_poly.pdbx_strand_id
1 'polypeptide(L)'
;MTGPHADDESKPHCAQVEAMAGYGVTPADIAQVLGIDIETLKADYASQLDGGHIKANARVAENLYRKATGEGREAVTAAIFWLKTRARWKETSVQEHVGDPYSPIVFHTIYETIPPKDQ
;
A
#
# COMPACT_ATOMS: atom_id res chain seq x y z
N MET A 1 19.97 4.55 23.98
CA MET A 1 19.90 3.16 23.50
C MET A 1 18.79 2.47 24.27
N THR A 2 17.56 2.50 23.76
CA THR A 2 16.47 1.67 24.28
C THR A 2 16.45 0.39 23.45
N GLY A 3 16.53 -0.76 24.14
CA GLY A 3 16.63 -2.08 23.53
C GLY A 3 15.38 -2.49 22.73
N PRO A 4 15.43 -3.66 22.08
CA PRO A 4 14.41 -4.09 21.14
C PRO A 4 13.06 -4.34 21.82
N HIS A 5 12.01 -4.05 21.06
CA HIS A 5 10.55 -4.13 21.22
C HIS A 5 9.96 -5.45 21.80
N ALA A 6 10.59 -6.09 22.78
CA ALA A 6 10.25 -7.44 23.22
C ALA A 6 8.94 -7.56 24.02
N ASP A 7 8.41 -6.46 24.58
CA ASP A 7 7.26 -6.54 25.49
C ASP A 7 5.89 -6.36 24.79
N ASP A 8 5.87 -6.01 23.50
CA ASP A 8 4.65 -5.58 22.81
C ASP A 8 3.78 -6.76 22.30
N GLU A 9 4.33 -7.96 22.14
CA GLU A 9 3.58 -9.16 21.73
C GLU A 9 2.70 -9.76 22.85
N SER A 10 2.82 -9.26 24.08
CA SER A 10 2.08 -9.77 25.24
C SER A 10 0.67 -9.20 25.41
N LYS A 11 0.34 -8.12 24.67
CA LYS A 11 -0.99 -7.49 24.75
C LYS A 11 -2.02 -8.32 23.98
N PRO A 12 -3.26 -8.46 24.51
CA PRO A 12 -4.32 -9.15 23.80
C PRO A 12 -4.58 -8.44 22.45
N HIS A 13 -4.91 -9.17 21.39
CA HIS A 13 -5.28 -8.60 20.08
C HIS A 13 -4.17 -7.98 19.21
N CYS A 14 -2.87 -8.00 19.57
CA CYS A 14 -1.79 -7.44 18.71
C CYS A 14 -1.86 -7.91 17.25
N ALA A 15 -1.96 -9.22 17.03
CA ALA A 15 -2.05 -9.79 15.68
C ALA A 15 -3.31 -9.32 14.93
N GLN A 16 -4.42 -9.13 15.64
CA GLN A 16 -5.69 -8.70 15.05
C GLN A 16 -5.64 -7.21 14.66
N VAL A 17 -5.11 -6.34 15.54
CA VAL A 17 -4.91 -4.91 15.23
C VAL A 17 -4.00 -4.74 14.04
N GLU A 18 -2.86 -5.44 14.01
CA GLU A 18 -1.90 -5.38 12.90
C GLU A 18 -2.55 -5.79 11.57
N ALA A 19 -3.34 -6.88 11.58
CA ALA A 19 -4.01 -7.35 10.39
C ALA A 19 -5.04 -6.32 9.89
N MET A 20 -5.91 -5.81 10.77
CA MET A 20 -6.94 -4.85 10.40
C MET A 20 -6.35 -3.52 9.91
N ALA A 21 -5.31 -3.01 10.58
CA ALA A 21 -4.56 -1.86 10.13
C ALA A 21 -3.92 -2.11 8.76
N GLY A 22 -3.35 -3.30 8.55
CA GLY A 22 -2.82 -3.74 7.27
C GLY A 22 -3.83 -3.72 6.13
N TYR A 23 -5.08 -4.10 6.42
CA TYR A 23 -6.19 -4.04 5.48
C TYR A 23 -6.66 -2.61 5.19
N GLY A 24 -6.27 -1.64 6.01
CA GLY A 24 -6.67 -0.24 5.88
C GLY A 24 -7.93 0.11 6.67
N VAL A 25 -8.31 -0.70 7.66
CA VAL A 25 -9.38 -0.37 8.60
C VAL A 25 -8.90 0.79 9.49
N THR A 26 -9.76 1.76 9.76
CA THR A 26 -9.38 2.93 10.55
C THR A 26 -9.18 2.56 12.03
N PRO A 27 -8.33 3.28 12.78
CA PRO A 27 -8.19 3.05 14.22
C PRO A 27 -9.53 3.15 14.98
N ALA A 28 -10.45 4.02 14.54
CA ALA A 28 -11.77 4.14 15.15
C ALA A 28 -12.61 2.87 14.97
N ASP A 29 -12.65 2.31 13.75
CA ASP A 29 -13.39 1.08 13.46
C ASP A 29 -12.73 -0.14 14.14
N ILE A 30 -11.39 -0.17 14.21
CA ILE A 30 -10.66 -1.22 14.94
C ILE A 30 -11.03 -1.17 16.43
N ALA A 31 -11.03 0.03 17.04
CA ALA A 31 -11.40 0.22 18.44
C ALA A 31 -12.85 -0.23 18.70
N GLN A 32 -13.77 0.10 17.78
CA GLN A 32 -15.16 -0.36 17.84
C GLN A 32 -15.28 -1.89 17.76
N VAL A 33 -14.53 -2.54 16.87
CA VAL A 33 -14.52 -4.01 16.73
C VAL A 33 -13.96 -4.70 17.98
N LEU A 34 -12.96 -4.10 18.63
CA LEU A 34 -12.34 -4.63 19.84
C LEU A 34 -13.08 -4.25 21.13
N GLY A 35 -14.03 -3.31 21.05
CA GLY A 35 -14.76 -2.82 22.22
C GLY A 35 -13.89 -2.04 23.20
N ILE A 36 -12.82 -1.39 22.72
CA ILE A 36 -11.92 -0.57 23.53
C ILE A 36 -12.00 0.89 23.11
N ASP A 37 -11.53 1.79 23.97
CA ASP A 37 -11.42 3.20 23.63
C ASP A 37 -10.35 3.43 22.55
N ILE A 38 -10.59 4.39 21.66
CA ILE A 38 -9.67 4.70 20.56
C ILE A 38 -8.32 5.23 21.04
N GLU A 39 -8.28 5.96 22.16
CA GLU A 39 -7.04 6.46 22.74
C GLU A 39 -6.24 5.31 23.37
N THR A 40 -6.91 4.34 23.99
CA THR A 40 -6.28 3.08 24.42
C THR A 40 -5.71 2.32 23.23
N LEU A 41 -6.47 2.20 22.13
CA LEU A 41 -5.97 1.53 20.92
C LEU A 41 -4.70 2.20 20.39
N LYS A 42 -4.70 3.53 20.25
CA LYS A 42 -3.54 4.28 19.74
C LYS A 42 -2.34 4.21 20.66
N ALA A 43 -2.54 4.24 21.98
CA ALA A 43 -1.45 4.18 22.95
C ALA A 43 -0.84 2.78 23.00
N ASP A 44 -1.68 1.75 23.09
CA ASP A 44 -1.21 0.39 23.35
C ASP A 44 -0.82 -0.36 22.08
N TYR A 45 -1.32 0.03 20.90
CA TYR A 45 -1.07 -0.68 19.64
C TYR A 45 -0.49 0.20 18.54
N ALA A 46 0.21 1.29 18.90
CA ALA A 46 0.83 2.21 17.94
C ALA A 46 1.70 1.46 16.91
N SER A 47 2.51 0.50 17.37
CA SER A 47 3.44 -0.25 16.50
C SER A 47 2.70 -1.12 15.47
N GLN A 48 1.57 -1.71 15.86
CA GLN A 48 0.72 -2.52 14.98
C GLN A 48 -0.05 -1.65 13.97
N LEU A 49 -0.54 -0.49 14.40
CA LEU A 49 -1.21 0.48 13.53
C LEU A 49 -0.25 1.01 12.46
N ASP A 50 0.96 1.39 12.88
CA ASP A 50 1.98 1.93 11.97
C ASP A 50 2.58 0.82 11.08
N GLY A 51 2.84 -0.37 11.62
CA GLY A 51 3.50 -1.46 10.91
C GLY A 51 2.59 -2.34 10.05
N GLY A 52 1.28 -2.32 10.30
CA GLY A 52 0.32 -3.24 9.67
C GLY A 52 0.33 -3.15 8.15
N HIS A 53 0.36 -1.94 7.58
CA HIS A 53 0.36 -1.76 6.13
C HIS A 53 1.63 -2.29 5.45
N ILE A 54 2.79 -2.15 6.11
CA ILE A 54 4.08 -2.67 5.62
C ILE A 54 4.02 -4.19 5.58
N LYS A 55 3.61 -4.81 6.69
CA LYS A 55 3.51 -6.27 6.80
C LYS A 55 2.49 -6.86 5.84
N ALA A 56 1.34 -6.20 5.65
CA ALA A 56 0.34 -6.61 4.67
C ALA A 56 0.88 -6.55 3.24
N ASN A 57 1.54 -5.46 2.85
CA ASN A 57 2.16 -5.33 1.54
C ASN A 57 3.23 -6.42 1.30
N ALA A 58 4.07 -6.70 2.30
CA ALA A 58 5.08 -7.76 2.21
C ALA A 58 4.45 -9.16 2.01
N ARG A 59 3.40 -9.49 2.78
CA ARG A 59 2.67 -10.77 2.64
C ARG A 59 2.04 -10.94 1.26
N VAL A 60 1.46 -9.87 0.69
CA VAL A 60 0.89 -9.93 -0.66
C VAL A 60 1.99 -10.05 -1.73
N ALA A 61 3.12 -9.36 -1.55
CA ALA A 61 4.27 -9.48 -2.45
C ALA A 61 4.85 -10.91 -2.43
N GLU A 62 5.03 -11.52 -1.26
CA GLU A 62 5.46 -12.91 -1.12
C GLU A 62 4.48 -13.88 -1.80
N ASN A 63 3.18 -13.66 -1.62
CA ASN A 63 2.16 -14.48 -2.26
C ASN A 63 2.26 -14.42 -3.79
N LEU A 64 2.44 -13.21 -4.35
CA LEU A 64 2.62 -13.02 -5.78
C LEU A 64 3.90 -13.67 -6.29
N TYR A 65 5.01 -13.53 -5.55
CA TYR A 65 6.29 -14.17 -5.88
C TYR A 65 6.15 -15.70 -5.96
N ARG A 66 5.52 -16.33 -4.96
CA ARG A 66 5.29 -17.77 -4.94
C ARG A 66 4.41 -18.23 -6.12
N LYS A 67 3.40 -17.43 -6.50
CA LYS A 67 2.55 -17.74 -7.67
C LYS A 67 3.29 -17.55 -8.99
N ALA A 68 4.23 -16.61 -9.05
CA ALA A 68 5.06 -16.39 -10.24
C ALA A 68 6.13 -17.48 -10.43
N THR A 69 6.56 -18.12 -9.33
CA THR A 69 7.65 -19.13 -9.33
C THR A 69 7.17 -20.58 -9.14
N GLY A 70 5.87 -20.83 -8.96
CA GLY A 70 5.28 -22.16 -8.77
C GLY A 70 4.08 -22.46 -9.68
N GLU A 71 3.36 -23.55 -9.40
CA GLU A 71 2.21 -24.03 -10.19
C GLU A 71 0.88 -23.70 -9.48
N GLY A 72 0.20 -22.61 -9.87
CA GLY A 72 -1.12 -22.24 -9.34
C GLY A 72 -1.48 -20.77 -9.55
N ARG A 73 -2.40 -20.49 -10.47
CA ARG A 73 -2.69 -19.12 -10.97
C ARG A 73 -3.85 -18.39 -10.30
N GLU A 74 -4.59 -19.03 -9.41
CA GLU A 74 -5.95 -18.62 -9.05
C GLU A 74 -6.09 -17.32 -8.25
N ALA A 75 -4.98 -16.66 -7.84
CA ALA A 75 -5.08 -15.37 -7.12
C ALA A 75 -4.03 -14.32 -7.54
N VAL A 76 -3.47 -14.43 -8.75
CA VAL A 76 -2.46 -13.49 -9.26
C VAL A 76 -3.05 -12.10 -9.49
N THR A 77 -4.24 -12.00 -10.09
CA THR A 77 -4.89 -10.73 -10.41
C THR A 77 -5.17 -9.88 -9.17
N ALA A 78 -5.70 -10.50 -8.11
CA ALA A 78 -5.96 -9.81 -6.84
C ALA A 78 -4.68 -9.29 -6.18
N ALA A 79 -3.61 -10.09 -6.19
CA ALA A 79 -2.31 -9.69 -5.64
C ALA A 79 -1.67 -8.55 -6.46
N ILE A 80 -1.74 -8.58 -7.79
CA ILE A 80 -1.28 -7.49 -8.67
C ILE A 80 -2.07 -6.21 -8.38
N PHE A 81 -3.41 -6.31 -8.32
CA PHE A 81 -4.27 -5.16 -8.01
C PHE A 81 -3.92 -4.54 -6.65
N TRP A 82 -3.72 -5.35 -5.62
CA TRP A 82 -3.31 -4.88 -4.29
C TRP A 82 -1.98 -4.14 -4.32
N LEU A 83 -0.94 -4.71 -4.96
CA LEU A 83 0.39 -4.10 -4.98
C LEU A 83 0.41 -2.79 -5.76
N LYS A 84 -0.37 -2.67 -6.83
CA LYS A 84 -0.55 -1.40 -7.55
C LYS A 84 -1.23 -0.34 -6.69
N THR A 85 -2.34 -0.69 -6.02
CA THR A 85 -3.20 0.27 -5.32
C THR A 85 -2.69 0.64 -3.92
N ARG A 86 -2.09 -0.31 -3.18
CA ARG A 86 -1.64 -0.11 -1.78
C ARG A 86 -0.13 -0.09 -1.60
N ALA A 87 0.62 -0.90 -2.36
CA ALA A 87 2.09 -0.87 -2.31
C ALA A 87 2.70 0.16 -3.28
N ARG A 88 1.86 0.85 -4.07
CA ARG A 88 2.26 1.90 -5.03
C ARG A 88 3.19 1.40 -6.13
N TRP A 89 3.14 0.10 -6.43
CA TRP A 89 3.92 -0.48 -7.52
C TRP A 89 3.37 -0.02 -8.86
N LYS A 90 4.29 0.32 -9.77
CA LYS A 90 3.98 0.75 -11.12
C LYS A 90 4.86 0.00 -12.09
N GLU A 91 4.33 -0.23 -13.28
CA GLU A 91 5.11 -0.77 -14.39
C GLU A 91 6.00 0.35 -14.96
N THR A 92 7.18 -0.03 -15.46
CA THR A 92 8.03 0.87 -16.22
C THR A 92 7.48 0.94 -17.64
N SER A 93 7.08 2.14 -18.06
CA SER A 93 6.71 2.41 -19.45
C SER A 93 7.92 2.99 -20.19
N VAL A 94 8.31 2.34 -21.29
CA VAL A 94 9.32 2.86 -22.22
C VAL A 94 8.56 3.24 -23.50
N GLN A 95 8.60 4.52 -23.85
CA GLN A 95 8.01 5.02 -25.09
C GLN A 95 9.14 5.37 -26.05
N GLU A 96 9.29 4.55 -27.10
CA GLU A 96 10.22 4.82 -28.18
C GLU A 96 9.51 5.66 -29.23
N HIS A 97 10.00 6.88 -29.45
CA HIS A 97 9.52 7.75 -30.51
C HIS A 97 10.42 7.58 -31.72
N VAL A 98 9.92 6.90 -32.74
CA VAL A 98 10.63 6.71 -34.01
C VAL A 98 10.05 7.69 -35.03
N GLY A 99 10.90 8.58 -35.53
CA GLY A 99 10.59 9.55 -36.57
C GLY A 99 11.08 9.08 -37.94
N ASP A 100 10.80 9.87 -38.97
CA ASP A 100 11.43 9.71 -40.28
C ASP A 100 12.96 9.91 -40.14
N PRO A 101 13.81 9.05 -40.73
CA PRO A 101 15.27 9.19 -40.64
C PRO A 101 15.82 10.52 -41.16
N TYR A 102 15.05 11.19 -42.01
CA TYR A 102 15.41 12.42 -42.68
C TYR A 102 14.64 13.63 -42.14
N SER A 103 13.76 13.47 -41.14
CA SER A 103 13.03 14.59 -40.52
C SER A 103 12.95 14.47 -38.99
N PRO A 104 13.14 15.58 -38.25
CA PRO A 104 13.10 15.56 -36.80
C PRO A 104 11.67 15.30 -36.28
N ILE A 105 11.58 14.65 -35.11
CA ILE A 105 10.33 14.59 -34.36
C ILE A 105 10.11 15.96 -33.70
N VAL A 106 8.99 16.60 -34.02
CA VAL A 106 8.61 17.91 -33.47
C VAL A 106 7.47 17.71 -32.46
N PHE A 107 7.69 18.15 -31.21
CA PHE A 107 6.65 18.19 -30.18
C PHE A 107 6.06 19.59 -30.09
N HIS A 108 4.74 19.71 -30.25
CA HIS A 108 4.01 20.95 -29.98
C HIS A 108 3.24 20.80 -28.66
N THR A 109 3.67 21.54 -27.63
CA THR A 109 2.94 21.61 -26.36
C THR A 109 2.00 22.80 -26.39
N ILE A 110 0.70 22.53 -26.34
CA ILE A 110 -0.35 23.55 -26.17
C ILE A 110 -0.77 23.61 -24.70
N TYR A 111 -0.91 24.82 -24.16
CA TYR A 111 -1.46 25.05 -22.84
C TYR A 111 -2.81 25.73 -22.98
N GLU A 112 -3.82 25.21 -22.30
CA GLU A 112 -5.12 25.85 -22.18
C GLU A 112 -5.18 26.49 -20.78
N THR A 113 -5.43 27.80 -20.71
CA THR A 113 -5.58 28.49 -19.43
C THR A 113 -6.89 28.06 -18.79
N ILE A 114 -6.81 27.26 -17.73
CA ILE A 114 -7.97 26.94 -16.90
C ILE A 114 -8.39 28.25 -16.20
N PRO A 115 -9.61 28.77 -16.45
CA PRO A 115 -10.06 29.99 -15.80
C PRO A 115 -10.06 29.80 -14.28
N PRO A 116 -9.71 30.83 -13.50
CA PRO A 116 -9.78 30.74 -12.04
C PRO A 116 -11.21 30.35 -11.64
N LYS A 117 -11.35 29.35 -10.77
CA LYS A 117 -12.64 29.06 -10.15
C LYS A 117 -13.07 30.32 -9.40
N ASP A 118 -14.27 30.79 -9.67
CA ASP A 118 -14.86 31.97 -9.02
C ASP A 118 -14.63 31.91 -7.50
N GLN A 119 -14.09 33.02 -6.98
CA GLN A 119 -13.62 33.20 -5.60
C GLN A 119 -14.77 33.40 -4.62
#